data_AF-A0A931WC44-F1
#
_entry.id   AF-A0A931WC44-F1
#
_cell.length_a   1.000
_cell.length_b   1.000
_cell.length_c   1.000
_cell.angle_alpha   90.00
_cell.angle_beta   90.00
_cell.angle_gamma   90.00
#
_symmetry.space_group_name_H-M   'P 1'
#
loop_
_entity.id
_entity.type
_entity.pdbx_description
1 polymer ?
#
loop_
_entity_poly.entity_id
_entity_poly.type
_entity_poly.pdbx_seq_one_letter_code
_entity_poly.pdbx_strand_id
1 'polypeptide(L)'
;MRQRDSRAGFTLIELLVVIFIIGILAAIVLATVSSVRVKARDARRKADLNQIQKGLEFHYDAFGYYPTETACDTSIGQWSGGPCPNPPPGTDWANTNSDFIYRRLIDNNFIFRLSRDPINDLTYFYAYEPVGSPLGRSCYYILGAKLENESPDPDCLAGNLTSTRNYCVKAIR
;
A
#
# COMPACT_ATOMS: atom_id res chain seq x y z
N MET A 1 51.74 39.03 31.77
CA MET A 1 52.12 38.65 30.38
C MET A 1 50.85 38.20 29.67
N ARG A 2 50.46 38.88 28.60
CA ARG A 2 49.17 38.67 27.91
C ARG A 2 49.44 37.75 26.71
N GLN A 3 49.12 36.47 26.82
CA GLN A 3 49.24 35.52 25.71
C GLN A 3 48.28 35.95 24.60
N ARG A 4 48.80 36.16 23.39
CA ARG A 4 48.01 36.40 22.19
C ARG A 4 47.54 35.04 21.67
N ASP A 5 46.24 34.80 21.70
CA ASP A 5 45.64 33.67 21.01
C ASP A 5 45.82 33.84 19.50
N SER A 6 46.69 33.03 18.92
CA SER A 6 46.86 32.90 17.48
C SER A 6 45.56 32.36 16.89
N ARG A 7 44.75 33.23 16.29
CA ARG A 7 43.58 32.79 15.52
C ARG A 7 44.08 32.01 14.31
N ALA A 8 44.01 30.68 14.37
CA ALA A 8 44.29 29.81 13.24
C ALA A 8 43.24 30.06 12.15
N GLY A 9 43.69 30.48 10.97
CA GLY A 9 42.85 30.61 9.78
C GLY A 9 42.68 29.25 9.10
N PHE A 10 41.49 29.01 8.55
CA PHE A 10 41.22 27.80 7.76
C PHE A 10 42.07 27.81 6.48
N THR A 11 42.71 26.69 6.15
CA THR A 11 43.46 26.57 4.90
C THR A 11 42.52 26.21 3.74
N LEU A 12 42.86 26.65 2.52
CA LEU A 12 42.11 26.29 1.30
C LEU A 12 42.04 24.78 1.10
N ILE A 13 43.11 24.05 1.47
CA ILE A 13 43.16 22.60 1.33
C ILE A 13 42.24 21.89 2.32
N GLU A 14 42.10 22.39 3.55
CA GLU A 14 41.13 21.85 4.52
C GLU A 14 39.70 21.99 4.00
N LEU A 15 39.34 23.14 3.42
CA LEU A 15 38.01 23.32 2.84
C LEU A 15 37.78 22.38 1.64
N LEU A 16 38.79 22.18 0.80
CA LEU A 16 38.71 21.33 -0.39
C LEU A 16 38.51 19.86 -0.02
N VAL A 17 39.25 19.36 0.98
CA VAL A 17 39.09 17.97 1.45
C VAL A 17 37.71 17.75 2.06
N VAL A 18 37.15 18.73 2.76
CA VAL A 18 35.81 18.62 3.37
C VAL A 18 34.72 18.47 2.31
N ILE A 19 34.70 19.32 1.27
CA ILE A 19 33.70 19.20 0.20
C ILE A 19 33.88 17.90 -0.60
N PHE A 20 35.12 17.42 -0.74
CA PHE A 20 35.41 16.14 -1.38
C PHE A 20 34.81 14.97 -0.61
N ILE A 21 35.00 14.92 0.72
CA ILE A 21 34.42 13.88 1.57
C ILE A 21 32.88 13.97 1.57
N ILE A 22 32.30 15.16 1.68
CA ILE A 22 30.84 15.36 1.62
C ILE A 22 30.29 14.87 0.27
N GLY A 23 30.98 15.14 -0.84
CA GLY A 23 30.59 14.67 -2.17
C GLY A 23 30.53 13.15 -2.28
N ILE A 24 31.55 12.45 -1.76
CA ILE A 24 31.58 10.97 -1.75
C ILE A 24 30.42 10.42 -0.92
N LEU A 25 30.23 10.93 0.30
CA LEU A 25 29.14 10.48 1.18
C LEU A 25 27.77 10.73 0.56
N ALA A 26 27.55 11.90 -0.06
CA ALA A 26 26.30 12.23 -0.72
C ALA A 26 25.99 11.30 -1.91
N ALA A 27 27.01 10.95 -2.71
CA ALA A 27 26.84 10.04 -3.85
C ALA A 27 26.39 8.64 -3.41
N ILE A 28 26.99 8.10 -2.34
CA ILE A 28 26.62 6.78 -1.79
C ILE A 28 25.18 6.80 -1.26
N VAL A 29 24.80 7.86 -0.53
CA VAL A 29 23.44 7.99 0.01
C VAL A 29 22.41 8.00 -1.11
N LEU A 30 22.62 8.83 -2.15
CA LEU A 30 21.67 8.94 -3.26
C LEU A 30 21.44 7.62 -4.01
N ALA A 31 22.48 6.79 -4.16
CA ALA A 31 22.36 5.51 -4.83
C ALA A 31 21.43 4.52 -4.09
N THR A 32 21.30 4.65 -2.76
CA THR A 32 20.53 3.68 -1.94
C THR A 32 19.07 4.09 -1.73
N VAL A 33 18.74 5.39 -1.84
CA VAL A 33 17.43 5.95 -1.50
C VAL A 33 16.29 5.38 -2.35
N SER A 34 16.52 5.03 -3.62
CA SER A 34 15.50 4.46 -4.50
C SER A 34 14.93 3.16 -3.95
N SER A 35 15.79 2.24 -3.52
CA SER A 35 15.42 0.95 -2.94
C SER A 35 14.69 1.10 -1.60
N VAL A 36 15.09 2.07 -0.77
CA VAL A 36 14.46 2.33 0.53
C VAL A 36 13.05 2.86 0.35
N ARG A 37 12.83 3.75 -0.64
CA ARG A 37 11.50 4.27 -0.96
C ARG A 37 10.54 3.17 -1.40
N VAL A 38 11.00 2.22 -2.21
CA VAL A 38 10.21 1.04 -2.63
C VAL A 38 9.77 0.24 -1.40
N LYS A 39 10.71 -0.14 -0.53
CA LYS A 39 10.41 -0.90 0.69
C LYS A 39 9.46 -0.16 1.63
N ALA A 40 9.61 1.15 1.76
CA ALA A 40 8.73 1.97 2.60
C ALA A 40 7.28 2.00 2.06
N ARG A 41 7.10 2.05 0.73
CA ARG A 41 5.77 1.99 0.10
C ARG A 41 5.14 0.62 0.26
N ASP A 42 5.89 -0.46 0.08
CA ASP A 42 5.41 -1.82 0.31
C ASP A 42 5.01 -2.05 1.77
N ALA A 43 5.81 -1.58 2.73
CA ALA A 43 5.47 -1.64 4.15
C ALA A 43 4.16 -0.90 4.45
N ARG A 44 3.93 0.25 3.80
CA ARG A 44 2.66 0.97 3.90
C ARG A 44 1.50 0.17 3.30
N ARG A 45 1.66 -0.43 2.12
CA ARG A 45 0.63 -1.29 1.51
C ARG A 45 0.20 -2.43 2.41
N LYS A 46 1.15 -3.08 3.08
CA LYS A 46 0.83 -4.13 4.05
C LYS A 46 0.08 -3.61 5.27
N ALA A 47 0.48 -2.46 5.81
CA ALA A 47 -0.21 -1.84 6.94
C ALA A 47 -1.66 -1.47 6.57
N ASP A 48 -1.85 -0.97 5.35
CA ASP A 48 -3.13 -0.65 4.77
C ASP A 48 -4.02 -1.91 4.62
N LEU A 49 -3.48 -3.02 4.10
CA LEU A 49 -4.19 -4.31 4.05
C LEU A 49 -4.62 -4.79 5.44
N ASN A 50 -3.75 -4.68 6.44
CA ASN A 50 -4.07 -5.05 7.82
C ASN A 50 -5.21 -4.20 8.40
N GLN A 51 -5.27 -2.92 8.05
CA GLN A 51 -6.33 -2.03 8.51
C GLN A 51 -7.68 -2.41 7.88
N ILE A 52 -7.70 -2.69 6.57
CA ILE A 52 -8.92 -3.11 5.88
C ILE A 52 -9.40 -4.47 6.41
N GLN A 53 -8.50 -5.42 6.60
CA GLN A 53 -8.82 -6.72 7.22
C GLN A 53 -9.54 -6.55 8.56
N LYS A 54 -9.01 -5.73 9.47
CA LYS A 54 -9.65 -5.50 10.77
C LYS A 54 -11.05 -4.91 10.61
N GLY A 55 -11.24 -4.00 9.66
CA GLY A 55 -12.56 -3.46 9.34
C GLY A 55 -13.54 -4.53 8.85
N LEU A 56 -13.07 -5.44 8.00
CA LEU A 56 -13.86 -6.57 7.50
C LEU A 56 -14.22 -7.55 8.62
N GLU A 57 -13.28 -7.85 9.52
CA GLU A 57 -13.52 -8.68 10.71
C GLU A 57 -14.57 -8.05 11.62
N PHE A 58 -14.49 -6.75 11.92
CA PHE A 58 -15.52 -6.07 12.70
C PHE A 58 -16.89 -6.06 12.02
N HIS A 59 -16.94 -5.92 10.69
CA HIS A 59 -18.19 -6.05 9.95
C HIS A 59 -18.76 -7.47 10.07
N TYR A 60 -17.92 -8.50 9.96
CA TYR A 60 -18.35 -9.89 10.15
C TYR A 60 -18.89 -10.13 11.55
N ASP A 61 -18.22 -9.63 12.59
CA ASP A 61 -18.69 -9.76 13.97
C ASP A 61 -20.05 -9.07 14.19
N ALA A 62 -20.29 -7.95 13.51
CA ALA A 62 -21.55 -7.21 13.62
C ALA A 62 -22.71 -7.83 12.81
N PHE A 63 -22.42 -8.38 11.62
CA PHE A 63 -23.46 -8.75 10.65
C PHE A 63 -23.49 -10.25 10.30
N GLY A 64 -22.46 -11.01 10.65
CA GLY A 64 -22.32 -12.44 10.36
C GLY A 64 -21.95 -12.78 8.91
N TYR A 65 -21.50 -11.80 8.13
CA TYR A 65 -21.05 -11.97 6.75
C TYR A 65 -20.08 -10.87 6.35
N TYR A 66 -19.21 -11.16 5.38
CA TYR A 66 -18.36 -10.16 4.75
C TYR A 66 -19.12 -9.37 3.68
N PRO A 67 -18.81 -8.07 3.48
CA PRO A 67 -19.43 -7.26 2.43
C PRO A 67 -19.34 -7.95 1.07
N THR A 68 -20.48 -8.14 0.39
CA THR A 68 -20.52 -8.70 -0.96
C THR A 68 -20.56 -7.61 -2.01
N GLU A 69 -20.04 -7.94 -3.18
CA GLU A 69 -20.15 -7.11 -4.37
C GLU A 69 -21.46 -7.45 -5.08
N THR A 70 -22.34 -6.46 -5.27
CA THR A 70 -23.58 -6.65 -6.03
C THR A 70 -23.76 -5.68 -7.20
N ALA A 71 -22.94 -4.64 -7.33
CA ALA A 71 -23.01 -3.73 -8.49
C ALA A 71 -21.65 -3.16 -8.95
N CYS A 72 -20.56 -3.56 -8.31
CA CYS A 72 -19.22 -3.07 -8.56
C CYS A 72 -18.29 -4.27 -8.34
N ASP A 73 -17.92 -4.96 -9.43
CA ASP A 73 -16.98 -6.07 -9.35
C ASP A 73 -15.58 -5.48 -9.18
N THR A 74 -14.97 -5.69 -8.01
CA THR A 74 -13.61 -5.26 -7.69
C THR A 74 -12.60 -6.41 -7.78
N SER A 75 -13.02 -7.55 -8.33
CA SER A 75 -12.15 -8.70 -8.56
C SER A 75 -11.00 -8.36 -9.50
N ILE A 76 -9.85 -8.95 -9.18
CA ILE A 76 -8.59 -8.68 -9.84
C ILE A 76 -8.62 -9.28 -11.23
N GLY A 77 -8.61 -8.44 -12.26
CA GLY A 77 -8.17 -8.84 -13.60
C GLY A 77 -9.17 -9.58 -14.48
N GLN A 78 -10.50 -9.53 -14.22
CA GLN A 78 -11.48 -9.88 -15.25
C GLN A 78 -12.36 -8.70 -15.71
N TRP A 79 -12.22 -8.44 -17.01
CA TRP A 79 -12.93 -7.53 -17.90
C TRP A 79 -14.41 -7.90 -18.14
N SER A 80 -15.19 -8.22 -17.09
CA SER A 80 -16.53 -8.79 -17.29
C SER A 80 -17.67 -8.19 -16.46
N GLY A 81 -17.37 -7.50 -15.36
CA GLY A 81 -18.31 -6.61 -14.68
C GLY A 81 -18.03 -5.18 -15.11
N GLY A 82 -19.05 -4.44 -15.56
CA GLY A 82 -18.87 -3.04 -15.96
C GLY A 82 -18.16 -2.24 -14.86
N PRO A 83 -17.20 -1.36 -15.20
CA PRO A 83 -16.38 -0.68 -14.21
C PRO A 83 -17.24 0.11 -13.21
N CYS A 84 -16.79 0.19 -11.95
CA CYS A 84 -17.16 1.32 -11.09
C CYS A 84 -17.01 2.60 -11.92
N PRO A 85 -17.97 3.55 -11.90
CA PRO A 85 -17.77 4.82 -12.58
C PRO A 85 -16.54 5.55 -12.00
N ASN A 86 -15.41 5.49 -12.71
CA ASN A 86 -14.13 6.15 -12.39
C ASN A 86 -13.58 5.88 -10.97
N PRO A 87 -13.04 4.68 -10.67
CA PRO A 87 -12.26 4.53 -9.44
C PRO A 87 -11.06 5.50 -9.47
N PRO A 88 -10.66 6.09 -8.33
CA PRO A 88 -9.43 6.84 -8.26
C PRO A 88 -8.25 5.92 -8.62
N PRO A 89 -7.16 6.47 -9.17
CA PRO A 89 -5.94 5.68 -9.33
C PRO A 89 -5.46 5.10 -7.98
N GLY A 90 -4.81 3.94 -8.03
CA GLY A 90 -4.23 3.26 -6.89
C GLY A 90 -5.16 2.35 -6.10
N THR A 91 -6.44 2.21 -6.50
CA THR A 91 -7.46 1.45 -5.75
C THR A 91 -8.48 0.83 -6.71
N ASP A 92 -9.03 -0.31 -6.32
CA ASP A 92 -10.19 -0.97 -6.93
C ASP A 92 -11.52 -0.46 -6.34
N TRP A 93 -11.52 -0.05 -5.08
CA TRP A 93 -12.66 0.56 -4.40
C TRP A 93 -12.82 2.04 -4.81
N ALA A 94 -14.07 2.50 -4.96
CA ALA A 94 -14.44 3.87 -5.24
C ALA A 94 -14.66 4.68 -3.94
N ASN A 95 -14.32 5.97 -3.97
CA ASN A 95 -14.44 6.88 -2.82
C ASN A 95 -15.86 7.44 -2.66
N THR A 96 -16.85 6.74 -3.19
CA THR A 96 -18.20 7.24 -3.35
C THR A 96 -19.16 6.32 -2.63
N ASN A 97 -20.30 6.88 -2.21
CA ASN A 97 -21.39 6.12 -1.59
C ASN A 97 -22.01 5.05 -2.52
N SER A 98 -21.51 4.88 -3.75
CA SER A 98 -21.88 3.80 -4.66
C SER A 98 -21.05 2.53 -4.45
N ASP A 99 -19.90 2.62 -3.79
CA ASP A 99 -19.08 1.47 -3.46
C ASP A 99 -19.63 0.74 -2.22
N PHE A 100 -19.83 -0.57 -2.34
CA PHE A 100 -20.31 -1.41 -1.25
C PHE A 100 -19.31 -1.55 -0.11
N ILE A 101 -18.02 -1.70 -0.40
CA ILE A 101 -16.96 -1.70 0.61
C ILE A 101 -16.94 -0.35 1.34
N TYR A 102 -17.06 0.76 0.60
CA TYR A 102 -17.17 2.09 1.20
C TYR A 102 -18.37 2.19 2.14
N ARG A 103 -19.58 1.87 1.66
CA ARG A 103 -20.79 1.92 2.49
C ARG A 103 -20.71 1.00 3.70
N ARG A 104 -20.17 -0.21 3.53
CA ARG A 104 -20.17 -1.20 4.60
C ARG A 104 -19.10 -0.94 5.64
N LEU A 105 -17.93 -0.43 5.25
CA LEU A 105 -16.82 -0.19 6.18
C LEU A 105 -16.73 1.26 6.69
N ILE A 106 -17.06 2.25 5.86
CA ILE A 106 -17.01 3.67 6.22
C ILE A 106 -18.31 4.12 6.85
N ASP A 107 -19.48 3.90 6.23
CA ASP A 107 -20.75 4.42 6.78
C ASP A 107 -21.11 3.76 8.12
N ASN A 108 -20.73 2.49 8.31
CA ASN A 108 -20.86 1.79 9.60
C ASN A 108 -19.69 2.06 10.56
N ASN A 109 -18.75 2.92 10.18
CA ASN A 109 -17.66 3.41 11.02
C ASN A 109 -16.69 2.31 11.53
N PHE A 110 -16.45 1.27 10.72
CA PHE A 110 -15.45 0.24 11.00
C PHE A 110 -14.03 0.69 10.67
N ILE A 111 -13.87 1.54 9.65
CA ILE A 111 -12.61 2.21 9.31
C ILE A 111 -12.88 3.68 8.95
N PHE A 112 -11.88 4.55 9.13
CA PHE A 112 -12.02 5.99 8.84
C PHE A 112 -11.89 6.33 7.35
N ARG A 113 -11.09 5.55 6.62
CA ARG A 113 -10.87 5.69 5.19
C ARG A 113 -10.42 4.36 4.62
N LEU A 114 -10.71 4.17 3.36
CA LEU A 114 -10.06 3.14 2.57
C LEU A 114 -8.67 3.63 2.12
N SER A 115 -7.73 2.70 2.00
CA SER A 115 -6.30 3.00 1.88
C SER A 115 -5.83 3.13 0.44
N ARG A 116 -5.43 4.32 0.02
CA ARG A 116 -4.98 4.60 -1.36
C ARG A 116 -3.49 4.31 -1.55
N ASP A 117 -3.11 3.80 -2.72
CA ASP A 117 -1.71 3.50 -3.02
C ASP A 117 -0.83 4.77 -2.91
N PRO A 118 0.40 4.68 -2.36
CA PRO A 118 1.26 5.85 -2.19
C PRO A 118 1.72 6.53 -3.49
N ILE A 119 1.84 5.77 -4.59
CA ILE A 119 2.17 6.28 -5.94
C ILE A 119 0.89 6.78 -6.61
N ASN A 120 -0.25 6.16 -6.29
CA ASN A 120 -1.55 6.58 -6.78
C ASN A 120 -1.59 6.55 -8.33
N ASP A 121 -1.19 5.41 -8.89
CA ASP A 121 -1.24 5.11 -10.33
C ASP A 121 -2.09 3.86 -10.60
N LEU A 122 -2.20 3.45 -11.86
CA LEU A 122 -2.91 2.20 -12.22
C LEU A 122 -2.00 0.96 -12.14
N THR A 123 -0.75 1.13 -11.70
CA THR A 123 0.26 0.07 -11.72
C THR A 123 0.19 -0.77 -10.45
N TYR A 124 -0.03 -0.12 -9.31
CA TYR A 124 -0.15 -0.72 -7.98
C TYR A 124 -1.53 -0.43 -7.43
N PHE A 125 -2.23 -1.48 -7.01
CA PHE A 125 -3.60 -1.37 -6.56
C PHE A 125 -3.87 -2.32 -5.39
N TYR A 126 -4.79 -1.90 -4.54
CA TYR A 126 -5.47 -2.78 -3.59
C TYR A 126 -6.61 -3.49 -4.31
N ALA A 127 -7.01 -4.62 -3.75
CA ALA A 127 -8.01 -5.47 -4.34
C ALA A 127 -8.78 -6.25 -3.28
N TYR A 128 -10.10 -6.28 -3.39
CA TYR A 128 -10.98 -7.11 -2.57
C TYR A 128 -11.87 -7.97 -3.47
N GLU A 129 -12.00 -9.25 -3.15
CA GLU A 129 -12.85 -10.19 -3.87
C GLU A 129 -13.64 -11.08 -2.87
N PRO A 130 -14.97 -10.91 -2.74
CA PRO A 130 -15.81 -11.72 -1.89
C PRO A 130 -16.18 -12.98 -2.64
N VAL A 131 -15.53 -14.08 -2.31
CA VAL A 131 -15.73 -15.32 -3.07
C VAL A 131 -16.94 -16.08 -2.48
N GLY A 132 -17.75 -16.68 -3.35
CA GLY A 132 -18.81 -17.63 -2.98
C GLY A 132 -20.18 -17.07 -2.61
N SER A 133 -20.80 -16.19 -3.41
CA SER A 133 -22.18 -15.78 -3.15
C SER A 133 -23.15 -15.98 -4.33
N PRO A 134 -23.89 -17.10 -4.37
CA PRO A 134 -25.13 -17.20 -5.14
C PRO A 134 -26.30 -16.42 -4.49
N LEU A 135 -26.16 -15.99 -3.22
CA LEU A 135 -27.25 -15.42 -2.40
C LEU A 135 -26.88 -14.07 -1.71
N GLY A 136 -25.80 -13.40 -2.11
CA GLY A 136 -25.45 -12.05 -1.61
C GLY A 136 -24.93 -11.97 -0.16
N ARG A 137 -24.40 -13.07 0.40
CA ARG A 137 -23.63 -13.07 1.66
C ARG A 137 -22.38 -13.92 1.48
N SER A 138 -21.20 -13.35 1.71
CA SER A 138 -19.92 -14.07 1.58
C SER A 138 -19.38 -14.45 2.95
N CYS A 139 -19.03 -15.72 3.11
CA CYS A 139 -18.37 -16.24 4.32
C CYS A 139 -16.85 -16.16 4.22
N TYR A 140 -16.32 -15.85 3.04
CA TYR A 140 -14.89 -15.76 2.78
C TYR A 140 -14.60 -14.63 1.80
N TYR A 141 -13.40 -14.10 1.87
CA TYR A 141 -12.92 -13.05 0.98
C TYR A 141 -11.44 -13.22 0.68
N ILE A 142 -11.00 -12.59 -0.40
CA ILE A 142 -9.61 -12.42 -0.76
C ILE A 142 -9.32 -10.92 -0.73
N LEU A 143 -8.29 -10.51 0.00
CA LEU A 143 -7.82 -9.14 0.05
C LEU A 143 -6.35 -9.11 -0.38
N GLY A 144 -6.01 -8.26 -1.34
CA GLY A 144 -4.71 -8.22 -1.97
C GLY A 144 -4.17 -6.81 -2.18
N ALA A 145 -2.86 -6.65 -2.21
CA ALA A 145 -2.20 -5.48 -2.80
C ALA A 145 -1.06 -5.92 -3.71
N LYS A 146 -0.89 -5.26 -4.85
CA LYS A 146 0.27 -5.45 -5.71
C LYS A 146 1.48 -4.70 -5.13
N LEU A 147 2.56 -5.41 -4.85
CA LEU A 147 3.79 -4.84 -4.32
C LEU A 147 4.76 -4.44 -5.43
N GLU A 148 5.66 -3.51 -5.11
CA GLU A 148 6.75 -3.09 -5.99
C GLU A 148 7.93 -4.03 -5.96
N ASN A 149 8.22 -4.60 -4.79
CA ASN A 149 9.27 -5.60 -4.65
C ASN A 149 8.80 -6.96 -5.16
N GLU A 150 9.58 -7.58 -6.05
CA GLU A 150 9.31 -8.93 -6.57
C GLU A 150 9.83 -10.06 -5.67
N SER A 151 10.51 -9.70 -4.58
CA SER A 151 11.00 -10.69 -3.62
C SER A 151 9.82 -11.36 -2.91
N PRO A 152 9.79 -12.70 -2.79
CA PRO A 152 8.79 -13.40 -2.00
C PRO A 152 8.82 -12.89 -0.56
N ASP A 153 7.70 -12.36 -0.10
CA ASP A 153 7.58 -11.81 1.23
C ASP A 153 6.98 -12.86 2.17
N PRO A 154 7.63 -13.22 3.30
CA PRO A 154 7.16 -14.29 4.18
C PRO A 154 5.81 -14.01 4.84
N ASP A 155 5.44 -12.74 4.98
CA ASP A 155 4.16 -12.33 5.58
C ASP A 155 3.02 -12.30 4.56
N CYS A 156 3.34 -12.53 3.28
CA CYS A 156 2.41 -12.45 2.17
C CYS A 156 2.24 -13.85 1.56
N LEU A 157 1.00 -14.32 1.51
CA LEU A 157 0.71 -15.50 0.69
C LEU A 157 0.89 -15.10 -0.77
N ALA A 158 1.70 -15.87 -1.51
CA ALA A 158 1.75 -15.77 -2.97
C ALA A 158 0.37 -16.16 -3.53
N GLY A 159 -0.51 -15.17 -3.69
CA GLY A 159 -1.85 -15.41 -4.20
C GLY A 159 -1.88 -15.41 -5.72
N ASN A 160 -2.69 -16.31 -6.28
CA ASN A 160 -2.92 -16.44 -7.71
C ASN A 160 -4.13 -15.56 -8.11
N LEU A 161 -4.00 -14.25 -7.90
CA LEU A 161 -5.06 -13.30 -8.21
C LEU A 161 -4.97 -12.76 -9.66
N THR A 162 -3.90 -13.07 -10.38
CA THR A 162 -3.75 -13.05 -11.85
C THR A 162 -2.39 -13.68 -12.16
N SER A 163 -2.17 -14.10 -13.41
CA SER A 163 -0.94 -14.75 -13.93
C SER A 163 0.38 -13.97 -13.73
N THR A 164 0.37 -12.82 -13.04
CA THR A 164 1.53 -11.97 -12.77
C THR A 164 1.93 -12.04 -11.30
N ARG A 165 3.23 -12.24 -11.07
CA ARG A 165 3.81 -12.44 -9.74
C ARG A 165 3.80 -11.10 -8.96
N ASN A 166 3.73 -11.17 -7.62
CA ASN A 166 3.91 -10.08 -6.62
C ASN A 166 2.65 -9.48 -5.97
N TYR A 167 1.71 -10.33 -5.55
CA TYR A 167 0.57 -9.93 -4.72
C TYR A 167 0.80 -10.32 -3.25
N CYS A 168 0.52 -9.40 -2.33
CA CYS A 168 0.37 -9.73 -0.92
C CYS A 168 -1.08 -10.03 -0.62
N VAL A 169 -1.40 -11.31 -0.41
CA VAL A 169 -2.79 -11.78 -0.27
C VAL A 169 -3.08 -12.26 1.15
N LYS A 170 -4.25 -11.88 1.65
CA LYS A 170 -4.86 -12.44 2.85
C LYS A 170 -6.22 -13.04 2.48
N ALA A 171 -6.38 -14.32 2.79
CA ALA A 171 -7.64 -15.02 2.65
C ALA A 171 -8.09 -15.48 4.04
N ILE A 172 -9.34 -15.21 4.40
CA ILE A 172 -9.94 -15.64 5.67
C ILE A 172 -11.18 -16.47 5.34
N ARG A 173 -11.27 -17.65 5.98
CA ARG A 173 -12.41 -18.57 5.93
C ARG A 173 -13.29 -18.41 7.16
#